data_AF-A0A5R8MU63-F1
#
_entry.id   AF-A0A5R8MU63-F1
#
_cell.length_a   1.000
_cell.length_b   1.000
_cell.length_c   1.000
_cell.angle_alpha   90.00
_cell.angle_beta   90.00
_cell.angle_gamma   90.00
#
_symmetry.space_group_name_H-M   'P 1'
#
loop_
_entity.id
_entity.type
_entity.pdbx_description
1 polymer ?
#
loop_
_entity_poly.entity_id
_entity_poly.type
_entity_poly.pdbx_seq_one_letter_code
_entity_poly.pdbx_strand_id
1 'polypeptide(L)'
;MIAFAAERGSITQAVVSLPSKSFPKPLPRQCASYTADVGGTQVTYKTRTLNMPRKGDESRAYLTSAAGGEKNAQIGSVMIRRGTVVMSMLVVGQKVKAQGLYELARLADKNLEQVV
;
A
#
# COMPACT_ATOMS: atom_id res chain seq x y z
N MET A 1 3.39 5.05 13.34
CA MET A 1 2.81 5.39 12.02
C MET A 1 3.15 6.84 11.73
N ILE A 2 3.50 7.17 10.49
CA ILE A 2 3.75 8.55 10.04
C ILE A 2 2.88 8.78 8.81
N ALA A 3 2.19 9.92 8.74
CA ALA A 3 1.38 10.30 7.58
C ALA A 3 1.73 11.73 7.15
N PHE A 4 1.87 11.92 5.85
CA PHE A 4 2.06 13.21 5.21
C PHE A 4 0.95 13.43 4.19
N ALA A 5 0.35 14.61 4.19
CA ALA A 5 -0.71 14.99 3.26
C ALA A 5 -0.38 16.31 2.58
N ALA A 6 -0.67 16.38 1.28
CA ALA A 6 -0.58 17.58 0.45
C ALA A 6 -1.82 17.64 -0.45
N GLU A 7 -2.05 18.77 -1.13
CA GLU A 7 -3.22 18.96 -2.00
C GLU A 7 -3.40 17.86 -3.06
N ARG A 8 -2.30 17.31 -3.56
CA ARG A 8 -2.30 16.33 -4.66
C ARG A 8 -2.29 14.87 -4.22
N GLY A 9 -2.21 14.61 -2.91
CA GLY A 9 -2.12 13.26 -2.40
C GLY A 9 -1.53 13.14 -1.01
N SER A 10 -1.43 11.91 -0.54
CA SER A 10 -0.88 11.60 0.78
C SER A 10 0.03 10.38 0.74
N ILE A 11 0.96 10.31 1.67
CA ILE A 11 1.81 9.15 1.92
C ILE A 11 1.65 8.76 3.38
N THR A 12 1.30 7.50 3.64
CA THR A 12 1.24 6.93 4.98
C THR A 12 2.24 5.79 5.07
N GLN A 13 3.00 5.76 6.15
CA GLN A 13 3.95 4.72 6.48
C GLN A 13 3.65 4.12 7.86
N ALA A 14 3.66 2.80 7.95
CA ALA A 14 3.62 2.08 9.21
C ALA A 14 4.70 1.01 9.24
N VAL A 15 5.36 0.86 10.39
CA VAL A 15 6.30 -0.21 10.69
C VAL A 15 5.74 -0.98 11.87
N VAL A 16 5.71 -2.29 11.76
CA VAL A 16 5.15 -3.21 12.77
C VAL A 16 6.17 -4.30 13.02
N SER A 17 6.51 -4.52 14.30
CA SER A 17 7.28 -5.68 14.74
C SER A 17 6.31 -6.79 15.16
N LEU A 18 6.54 -8.01 14.69
CA LEU A 18 5.71 -9.18 14.95
C LEU A 18 6.49 -10.21 15.80
N PRO A 19 5.82 -11.09 16.56
CA PRO A 19 6.50 -12.11 17.36
C PRO A 19 7.16 -13.21 16.50
N SER A 20 6.79 -13.31 15.22
CA SER A 20 7.30 -14.31 14.27
C SER A 20 7.43 -13.72 12.87
N LYS A 21 8.08 -14.44 11.96
CA LYS A 21 8.28 -14.07 10.54
C LYS A 21 6.98 -14.18 9.71
N SER A 22 5.93 -13.50 10.17
CA SER A 22 4.61 -13.51 9.56
C SER A 22 4.50 -12.39 8.53
N PHE A 23 3.86 -12.67 7.42
CA PHE A 23 3.52 -11.69 6.40
C PHE A 23 2.02 -11.81 6.07
N PRO A 24 1.33 -10.74 5.65
CA PRO A 24 -0.07 -10.84 5.24
C PRO A 24 -0.26 -11.97 4.22
N LYS A 25 -1.45 -12.53 4.08
CA LYS A 25 -1.75 -13.42 2.95
C LYS A 25 -1.95 -12.60 1.67
N PRO A 26 -1.93 -13.24 0.48
CA PRO A 26 -2.33 -12.56 -0.77
C PRO A 26 -3.73 -11.94 -0.66
N LEU A 27 -4.02 -11.00 -1.58
CA LEU A 27 -5.28 -10.26 -1.61
C LEU A 27 -6.48 -11.22 -1.64
N PRO A 28 -7.36 -11.21 -0.62
CA PRO A 28 -8.56 -12.01 -0.63
C PRO A 28 -9.52 -11.57 -1.75
N ARG A 29 -10.31 -12.50 -2.32
CA ARG A 29 -11.23 -12.19 -3.42
C ARG A 29 -12.22 -11.08 -3.06
N GLN A 30 -12.72 -11.08 -1.83
CA GLN A 30 -13.64 -10.06 -1.33
C GLN A 30 -13.02 -8.64 -1.28
N CYS A 31 -11.70 -8.54 -1.25
CA CYS A 31 -10.98 -7.26 -1.26
C CYS A 31 -10.57 -6.82 -2.67
N ALA A 32 -10.77 -7.67 -3.68
CA ALA A 32 -10.45 -7.35 -5.07
C ALA A 32 -11.45 -6.36 -5.68
N SER A 33 -12.71 -6.42 -5.28
CA SER A 33 -13.73 -5.44 -5.66
C SER A 33 -14.83 -5.39 -4.60
N TYR A 34 -15.10 -4.21 -4.05
CA TYR A 34 -16.19 -4.00 -3.09
C TYR A 34 -16.67 -2.55 -3.12
N THR A 35 -17.86 -2.32 -2.60
CA THR A 35 -18.42 -0.98 -2.43
C THR A 35 -18.62 -0.73 -0.94
N ALA A 36 -18.31 0.49 -0.48
CA ALA A 36 -18.49 0.89 0.92
C ALA A 36 -19.04 2.32 0.99
N ASP A 37 -19.82 2.59 2.04
CA ASP A 37 -20.22 3.95 2.39
C ASP A 37 -19.08 4.65 3.13
N VAL A 38 -18.62 5.77 2.58
CA VAL A 38 -17.60 6.63 3.18
C VAL A 38 -18.15 8.03 3.29
N GLY A 39 -18.59 8.41 4.50
CA GLY A 39 -19.16 9.72 4.76
C GLY A 39 -20.43 10.00 3.93
N GLY A 40 -21.30 8.99 3.77
CA GLY A 40 -22.54 9.09 2.99
C GLY A 40 -22.36 8.95 1.48
N THR A 41 -21.13 8.70 1.00
CA THR A 41 -20.84 8.46 -0.41
C THR A 41 -20.55 6.98 -0.64
N GLN A 42 -21.26 6.36 -1.57
CA GLN A 42 -20.93 5.02 -2.04
C GLN A 42 -19.65 5.06 -2.88
N VAL A 43 -18.59 4.43 -2.38
CA VAL A 43 -17.28 4.34 -3.04
C VAL A 43 -17.02 2.91 -3.47
N THR A 44 -16.78 2.70 -4.76
CA THR A 44 -16.35 1.41 -5.30
C THR A 44 -14.84 1.34 -5.32
N TYR A 45 -14.31 0.32 -4.65
CA TYR A 45 -12.89 -0.02 -4.60
C TYR A 45 -12.61 -1.19 -5.53
N LYS A 46 -11.56 -1.10 -6.35
CA LYS A 46 -11.05 -2.22 -7.15
C LYS A 46 -9.55 -2.34 -6.99
N THR A 47 -9.10 -3.47 -6.47
CA THR A 47 -7.70 -3.70 -6.10
C THR A 47 -7.11 -4.76 -7.01
N ARG A 48 -5.91 -4.49 -7.54
CA ARG A 48 -5.12 -5.47 -8.29
C ARG A 48 -3.70 -5.57 -7.73
N THR A 49 -3.15 -6.78 -7.76
CA THR A 49 -1.74 -7.02 -7.45
C THR A 49 -0.85 -6.42 -8.55
N LEU A 50 0.28 -5.85 -8.14
CA LEU A 50 1.34 -5.40 -9.03
C LEU A 50 2.48 -6.41 -9.03
N ASN A 51 3.07 -6.65 -10.21
CA ASN A 51 4.25 -7.49 -10.34
C ASN A 51 5.52 -6.68 -10.00
N MET A 52 5.69 -6.41 -8.70
CA MET A 52 6.84 -5.69 -8.18
C MET A 52 8.02 -6.66 -7.97
N PRO A 53 9.26 -6.27 -8.31
CA PRO A 53 10.43 -7.05 -7.93
C PRO A 53 10.48 -7.29 -6.41
N ARG A 54 10.92 -8.48 -6.00
CA ARG A 54 11.03 -8.83 -4.57
C ARG A 54 11.93 -7.82 -3.84
N LYS A 55 11.47 -7.36 -2.67
CA LYS A 55 12.18 -6.54 -1.70
C LYS A 55 12.18 -7.24 -0.35
N GLY A 56 13.24 -7.06 0.43
CA GLY A 56 13.43 -7.76 1.70
C GLY A 56 13.27 -9.28 1.59
N ASP A 57 12.82 -9.90 2.67
CA ASP A 57 12.50 -11.32 2.69
C ASP A 57 11.24 -11.58 1.87
N GLU A 58 10.21 -10.75 2.00
CA GLU A 58 8.96 -10.86 1.24
C GLU A 58 8.40 -9.46 0.95
N SER A 59 7.78 -9.30 -0.21
CA SER A 59 7.14 -8.03 -0.57
C SER A 59 5.92 -8.23 -1.44
N ARG A 60 4.94 -7.33 -1.30
CA ARG A 60 3.79 -7.23 -2.21
C ARG A 60 3.45 -5.79 -2.49
N ALA A 61 2.87 -5.56 -3.66
CA ALA A 61 2.37 -4.27 -4.06
C ALA A 61 0.97 -4.40 -4.68
N TYR A 62 0.13 -3.41 -4.43
CA TYR A 62 -1.23 -3.34 -4.95
C TYR A 62 -1.51 -1.94 -5.49
N LEU A 63 -2.39 -1.88 -6.48
CA LEU A 63 -3.02 -0.64 -6.92
C LEU A 63 -4.53 -0.78 -6.76
N THR A 64 -5.11 0.16 -6.02
CA THR A 64 -6.54 0.25 -5.79
C THR A 64 -7.09 1.49 -6.45
N SER A 65 -8.14 1.38 -7.26
CA SER A 65 -8.94 2.53 -7.67
C SER A 65 -10.10 2.71 -6.69
N ALA A 66 -10.35 3.94 -6.25
CA ALA A 66 -11.51 4.34 -5.48
C ALA A 66 -12.33 5.34 -6.29
N ALA A 67 -13.59 5.02 -6.57
CA ALA A 67 -14.49 5.86 -7.37
C ALA A 67 -15.81 6.06 -6.62
N GLY A 68 -16.23 7.32 -6.44
CA GLY A 68 -17.49 7.67 -5.78
C GLY A 68 -17.92 9.11 -6.13
N GLY A 69 -19.20 9.29 -6.47
CA GLY A 69 -19.69 10.54 -7.05
C GLY A 69 -18.91 10.90 -8.33
N GLU A 70 -18.46 12.16 -8.44
CA GLU A 70 -17.60 12.63 -9.54
C GLU A 70 -16.09 12.53 -9.24
N LYS A 71 -15.72 11.95 -8.08
CA LYS A 71 -14.34 11.90 -7.61
C LYS A 71 -13.72 10.53 -7.82
N ASN A 72 -12.48 10.53 -8.27
CA ASN A 72 -11.67 9.34 -8.44
C ASN A 72 -10.31 9.52 -7.76
N ALA A 73 -9.84 8.46 -7.11
CA ALA A 73 -8.50 8.38 -6.55
C ALA A 73 -7.88 7.01 -6.82
N GLN A 74 -6.56 6.96 -6.75
CA GLN A 74 -5.78 5.74 -6.75
C GLN A 74 -4.98 5.64 -5.46
N ILE A 75 -4.94 4.44 -4.92
CA ILE A 75 -4.19 4.09 -3.72
C ILE A 75 -3.19 3.02 -4.15
N GLY A 76 -1.91 3.38 -4.19
CA GLY A 76 -0.84 2.41 -4.30
C GLY A 76 -0.40 1.99 -2.92
N SER A 77 -0.25 0.69 -2.70
CA SER A 77 0.25 0.17 -1.42
C SER A 77 1.40 -0.79 -1.65
N VAL A 78 2.40 -0.72 -0.78
CA VAL A 78 3.53 -1.64 -0.75
C VAL A 78 3.68 -2.18 0.67
N MET A 79 3.95 -3.47 0.79
CA MET A 79 4.33 -4.11 2.04
C MET A 79 5.65 -4.85 1.84
N ILE A 80 6.57 -4.73 2.79
CA ILE A 80 7.89 -5.38 2.79
C ILE A 80 8.10 -5.99 4.17
N ARG A 81 8.61 -7.22 4.22
CA ARG A 81 9.05 -7.89 5.45
C ARG A 81 10.56 -8.09 5.43
N ARG A 82 11.20 -7.79 6.55
CA ARG A 82 12.57 -8.21 6.88
C ARG A 82 12.59 -8.79 8.28
N GLY A 83 12.94 -10.07 8.40
CA GLY A 83 12.81 -10.81 9.66
C GLY A 83 11.37 -10.77 10.18
N THR A 84 11.22 -10.24 11.40
CA THR A 84 9.94 -10.06 12.11
C THR A 84 9.32 -8.68 11.90
N VAL A 85 9.97 -7.79 11.15
CA VAL A 85 9.49 -6.42 10.90
C VAL A 85 8.77 -6.35 9.55
N VAL A 86 7.57 -5.76 9.55
CA VAL A 86 6.80 -5.45 8.35
C VAL A 86 6.63 -3.94 8.24
N MET A 87 7.04 -3.38 7.10
CA MET A 87 6.74 -2.00 6.74
C MET A 87 5.66 -1.99 5.67
N SER A 88 4.62 -1.18 5.89
CA SER A 88 3.61 -0.86 4.89
C SER A 88 3.66 0.61 4.54
N MET A 89 3.45 0.90 3.26
CA MET A 89 3.35 2.26 2.75
C MET A 89 2.15 2.37 1.82
N LEU A 90 1.44 3.47 1.93
CA LEU A 90 0.28 3.80 1.12
C LEU A 90 0.50 5.17 0.49
N VAL A 91 0.28 5.27 -0.81
CA VAL A 91 0.31 6.52 -1.57
C VAL A 91 -1.07 6.73 -2.18
N VAL A 92 -1.70 7.85 -1.85
CA VAL A 92 -2.98 8.26 -2.41
C VAL A 92 -2.76 9.43 -3.36
N GLY A 93 -3.38 9.40 -4.53
CA GLY A 93 -3.40 10.52 -5.47
C GLY A 93 -4.37 10.25 -6.62
N GLN A 94 -4.55 11.20 -7.55
CA GLN A 94 -5.45 11.00 -8.69
C GLN A 94 -4.97 9.87 -9.62
N LYS A 95 -3.64 9.77 -9.80
CA LYS A 95 -3.00 8.74 -10.62
C LYS A 95 -1.69 8.30 -9.95
N VAL A 96 -1.60 7.02 -9.61
CA VAL A 96 -0.42 6.42 -9.01
C VAL A 96 0.29 5.56 -10.05
N LYS A 97 1.55 5.89 -10.34
CA LYS A 97 2.38 5.12 -11.27
C LYS A 97 3.03 3.96 -10.51
N ALA A 98 2.96 2.75 -11.07
CA ALA A 98 3.58 1.57 -10.49
C ALA A 98 5.08 1.76 -10.24
N GLN A 99 5.79 2.40 -11.17
CA GLN A 99 7.23 2.68 -11.02
C GLN A 99 7.54 3.53 -9.77
N GLY A 100 6.68 4.51 -9.45
CA GLY A 100 6.83 5.32 -8.24
C GLY A 100 6.66 4.49 -6.96
N LEU A 101 5.73 3.52 -6.97
CA LEU A 101 5.56 2.58 -5.86
C LEU A 101 6.77 1.66 -5.70
N TYR A 102 7.39 1.23 -6.81
CA TYR A 102 8.56 0.35 -6.76
C TYR A 102 9.79 1.09 -6.24
N GLU A 103 9.93 2.37 -6.56
CA GLU A 103 10.98 3.22 -6.01
C GLU A 103 10.76 3.49 -4.52
N LEU A 104 9.51 3.76 -4.12
CA LEU A 104 9.16 3.86 -2.70
C LEU A 104 9.47 2.55 -1.96
N ALA A 105 9.18 1.40 -2.56
CA ALA A 105 9.53 0.08 -2.03
C ALA A 105 11.05 -0.07 -1.85
N ARG A 106 11.85 0.36 -2.83
CA ARG A 106 13.32 0.32 -2.76
C ARG A 106 13.86 1.17 -1.60
N LEU A 107 13.33 2.38 -1.40
CA LEU A 107 13.74 3.26 -0.30
C LEU A 107 13.37 2.67 1.06
N ALA A 108 12.15 2.12 1.19
CA ALA A 108 11.71 1.46 2.40
C ALA A 108 12.56 0.24 2.75
N ASP A 109 12.90 -0.56 1.74
CA ASP A 109 13.74 -1.74 1.90
C ASP A 109 15.12 -1.36 2.44
N LYS A 110 15.72 -0.30 1.89
CA LYS A 110 16.99 0.27 2.35
C LYS A 110 16.90 0.82 3.78
N ASN A 111 15.80 1.48 4.13
CA ASN A 111 15.61 1.99 5.48
C ASN A 111 15.45 0.85 6.50
N LEU A 112 14.73 -0.22 6.12
CA LEU A 112 14.60 -1.39 6.98
C LEU A 112 15.96 -2.06 7.22
N GLU A 113 16.84 -2.16 6.22
CA GLU A 113 18.20 -2.69 6.39
C GLU A 113 19.01 -2.02 7.51
N GLN A 114 18.68 -0.78 7.88
CA GLN A 114 19.40 -0.04 8.92
C GLN A 114 18.88 -0.31 10.34
N VAL A 115 17.73 -0.97 10.48
CA VAL A 115 17.02 -1.11 11.76
C VAL A 115 16.66 -2.56 12.11
N VAL A 116 16.97 -3.54 11.25
CA VAL A 116 16.84 -4.97 11.53
C VAL A 116 18.20 -5.65 11.63
#